data_AF-A0A917P3V6-F1
#
_entry.id   AF-A0A917P3V6-F1
#
_cell.length_a   1.000
_cell.length_b   1.000
_cell.length_c   1.000
_cell.angle_alpha   90.00
_cell.angle_beta   90.00
_cell.angle_gamma   90.00
#
_symmetry.space_group_name_H-M   'P 1'
#
loop_
_entity.id
_entity.type
_entity.pdbx_description
1 polymer ?
#
loop_
_entity_poly.entity_id
_entity_poly.type
_entity_poly.pdbx_seq_one_letter_code
_entity_poly.pdbx_strand_id
1 'polypeptide(L)'
;MTASVPDPQVQALWRARALRYVMIYVLMACVLVVLRYQTQAIYPHLRDLRATRTELQRQQNELSLTVQTLTSEQRIRAWAIADGMVPYAQASKERQKLPPALAPVPPPPATPLPATLTVRTVWK
;
A
#
# COMPACT_ATOMS: atom_id res chain seq x y z
N MET A 1 -0.48 -58.32 56.41
CA MET A 1 -0.42 -57.10 55.55
C MET A 1 -1.56 -57.19 54.52
N THR A 2 -2.76 -56.80 54.91
CA THR A 2 -3.92 -56.76 54.01
C THR A 2 -4.08 -55.33 53.53
N ALA A 3 -3.76 -55.08 52.25
CA ALA A 3 -4.03 -53.79 51.62
C ALA A 3 -5.55 -53.61 51.56
N SER A 4 -6.08 -52.65 52.31
CA SER A 4 -7.48 -52.25 52.20
C SER A 4 -7.73 -51.70 50.81
N VAL A 5 -8.69 -52.30 50.10
CA VAL A 5 -9.13 -51.82 48.79
C VAL A 5 -9.71 -50.41 48.99
N PRO A 6 -9.21 -49.37 48.29
CA PRO A 6 -9.71 -48.01 48.46
C PRO A 6 -11.15 -47.91 47.98
N ASP A 7 -12.00 -47.26 48.77
CA ASP A 7 -13.43 -47.09 48.45
C ASP A 7 -13.65 -46.54 47.03
N PRO A 8 -14.55 -47.15 46.24
CA PRO A 8 -14.77 -46.79 44.84
C PRO A 8 -15.24 -45.32 44.69
N GLN A 9 -15.91 -44.78 45.71
CA GLN A 9 -16.35 -43.38 45.74
C GLN A 9 -15.18 -42.40 45.85
N VAL A 10 -14.17 -42.72 46.67
CA VAL A 10 -12.96 -41.91 46.81
C VAL A 10 -12.17 -41.92 45.51
N GLN A 11 -12.04 -43.09 44.87
CA GLN A 11 -11.39 -43.20 43.55
C GLN A 11 -12.11 -42.40 42.47
N ALA A 12 -13.44 -42.40 42.44
CA ALA A 12 -14.23 -41.60 41.50
C ALA A 12 -13.99 -40.08 41.68
N LEU A 13 -13.87 -39.62 42.93
CA LEU A 13 -13.65 -38.20 43.25
C LEU A 13 -12.25 -37.73 42.82
N TRP A 14 -11.23 -38.55 43.04
CA TRP A 14 -9.86 -38.28 42.57
C TRP A 14 -9.73 -38.33 41.05
N ARG A 15 -10.41 -39.28 40.40
CA ARG A 15 -10.49 -39.36 38.94
C ARG A 15 -11.15 -38.11 38.35
N ALA A 16 -12.27 -37.67 38.91
CA ALA A 16 -12.95 -36.45 38.46
C ALA A 16 -12.07 -35.20 38.59
N ARG A 17 -11.33 -35.06 39.70
CA ARG A 17 -10.35 -33.97 39.90
C ARG A 17 -9.20 -34.05 38.91
N ALA A 18 -8.60 -35.22 38.74
CA ALA A 18 -7.51 -35.42 37.78
C ALA A 18 -7.95 -35.08 36.35
N LEU A 19 -9.13 -35.53 35.95
CA LEU A 19 -9.70 -35.24 34.63
C LEU A 19 -9.90 -33.74 34.43
N ARG A 20 -10.41 -33.04 35.44
CA ARG A 20 -10.60 -31.59 35.41
C ARG A 20 -9.28 -30.83 35.23
N TYR A 21 -8.23 -31.23 35.94
CA TYR A 21 -6.91 -30.60 35.78
C TYR A 21 -6.32 -30.87 34.40
N VAL A 22 -6.39 -32.11 33.90
CA VAL A 22 -5.93 -32.44 32.55
C VAL A 22 -6.67 -31.61 31.50
N MET A 23 -7.99 -31.49 31.62
CA MET A 23 -8.80 -30.68 30.71
C MET A 23 -8.34 -29.20 30.71
N ILE A 24 -8.07 -28.63 31.89
CA ILE A 24 -7.54 -27.27 32.01
C ILE A 24 -6.18 -27.15 31.33
N TYR A 25 -5.25 -28.07 31.56
CA TYR A 25 -3.94 -28.05 30.93
C TYR A 25 -4.01 -28.19 29.41
N VAL A 26 -4.87 -29.08 28.90
CA VAL A 26 -5.10 -29.24 27.46
C VAL A 26 -5.68 -27.96 26.86
N LEU A 27 -6.61 -27.31 27.54
CA LEU A 27 -7.19 -26.04 27.10
C LEU A 27 -6.13 -24.93 27.08
N MET A 28 -5.30 -24.84 28.12
CA MET A 28 -4.16 -23.93 28.19
C MET A 28 -3.16 -24.16 27.04
N ALA A 29 -2.80 -25.42 26.79
CA ALA A 29 -1.93 -25.80 25.69
C ALA A 29 -2.53 -25.43 24.32
N CYS A 30 -3.84 -25.65 24.15
CA CYS A 30 -4.55 -25.27 22.93
C CYS A 30 -4.51 -23.74 22.71
N VAL A 31 -4.76 -22.95 23.76
CA VAL A 31 -4.66 -21.48 23.70
C VAL A 31 -3.25 -21.04 23.31
N LEU A 32 -2.22 -21.63 23.92
CA LEU A 32 -0.82 -21.32 23.60
C LEU A 32 -0.47 -21.65 22.14
N VAL A 33 -0.96 -22.78 21.62
CA VAL A 33 -0.74 -23.18 20.22
C VAL A 33 -1.47 -22.24 19.27
N VAL A 34 -2.73 -21.90 19.54
CA VAL A 34 -3.51 -20.95 18.72
C VAL A 34 -2.83 -19.59 18.72
N LEU A 35 -2.40 -19.09 19.88
CA LEU A 35 -1.70 -17.82 19.99
C LEU A 35 -0.37 -17.83 19.23
N ARG A 36 0.38 -18.93 19.31
CA ARG A 36 1.61 -19.13 18.54
C ARG A 36 1.35 -19.15 17.05
N TYR A 37 0.29 -19.82 16.60
CA TYR A 37 -0.08 -19.86 15.19
C TYR A 37 -0.48 -18.48 14.65
N GLN A 38 -1.26 -17.72 15.42
CA GLN A 38 -1.64 -16.35 15.05
C GLN A 38 -0.43 -15.41 14.97
N THR A 39 0.51 -15.52 15.91
CA THR A 39 1.72 -14.70 15.91
C THR A 39 2.72 -15.09 14.82
N GLN A 40 2.76 -16.36 14.40
CA GLN A 40 3.59 -16.81 13.28
C GLN A 40 3.21 -16.13 11.95
N ALA A 41 1.93 -15.81 11.73
CA ALA A 41 1.46 -15.18 10.49
C ALA A 41 1.85 -13.69 10.37
N ILE A 42 2.25 -13.04 11.47
CA ILE A 42 2.56 -11.60 11.48
C ILE A 42 3.91 -11.31 10.81
N TYR A 43 4.92 -12.15 11.07
CA TYR A 43 6.26 -11.97 10.50
C TYR A 43 6.31 -12.04 8.96
N PRO A 44 5.70 -13.03 8.28
CA PRO A 44 5.68 -13.04 6.82
C PRO A 44 4.89 -11.85 6.26
N HIS A 45 3.77 -11.47 6.88
CA HIS A 45 2.98 -10.32 6.43
C HIS A 45 3.77 -9.01 6.49
N LEU A 46 4.54 -8.79 7.57
CA LEU A 46 5.43 -7.64 7.68
C LEU A 46 6.57 -7.67 6.66
N ARG A 47 7.08 -8.86 6.31
CA ARG A 47 8.10 -9.02 5.26
C ARG A 47 7.54 -8.65 3.89
N ASP A 48 6.34 -9.12 3.57
CA ASP A 48 5.68 -8.83 2.29
C ASP A 48 5.36 -7.34 2.16
N LEU A 49 4.83 -6.72 3.21
CA LEU A 49 4.58 -5.28 3.26
C LEU A 49 5.86 -4.46 3.04
N ARG A 50 7.00 -4.88 3.62
CA ARG A 50 8.29 -4.23 3.40
C ARG A 50 8.75 -4.38 1.96
N ALA A 51 8.63 -5.58 1.38
CA ALA A 51 9.00 -5.84 -0.01
C ALA A 51 8.18 -4.96 -0.98
N THR A 52 6.87 -4.90 -0.79
CA THR A 52 5.98 -4.04 -1.59
C THR A 52 6.34 -2.57 -1.45
N ARG A 53 6.64 -2.11 -0.23
CA ARG A 53 7.06 -0.72 0.00
C ARG A 53 8.36 -0.39 -0.74
N THR A 54 9.35 -1.28 -0.68
CA THR A 54 10.63 -1.07 -1.37
C THR A 54 10.45 -1.03 -2.89
N GLU A 55 9.57 -1.88 -3.43
CA GLU A 55 9.27 -1.91 -4.87
C GLU A 55 8.58 -0.63 -5.33
N LEU A 56 7.56 -0.18 -4.59
CA LEU A 56 6.87 1.09 -4.91
C LEU A 56 7.81 2.29 -4.85
N GLN A 57 8.73 2.32 -3.88
CA GLN A 57 9.71 3.40 -3.76
C GLN A 57 10.72 3.38 -4.92
N ARG A 58 11.10 2.19 -5.39
CA ARG A 58 11.94 2.04 -6.59
C ARG A 58 11.22 2.58 -7.83
N GLN A 59 9.97 2.19 -8.03
CA GLN A 59 9.15 2.67 -9.15
C GLN A 59 9.00 4.19 -9.12
N GLN A 60 8.72 4.76 -7.94
CA GLN A 60 8.63 6.21 -7.77
C GLN A 60 9.93 6.93 -8.18
N ASN A 61 11.08 6.39 -7.81
CA ASN A 61 12.38 6.95 -8.17
C ASN A 61 12.64 6.84 -9.68
N GLU A 62 12.28 5.73 -10.30
CA GLU A 62 12.42 5.55 -11.75
C GLU A 62 11.51 6.50 -12.53
N LEU A 63 10.26 6.65 -12.09
CA LEU A 63 9.30 7.61 -12.64
C LEU A 63 9.78 9.05 -12.47
N SER A 64 10.33 9.41 -11.31
CA SER A 64 10.83 10.77 -11.07
C SER A 64 12.05 11.09 -11.94
N LEU A 65 12.96 10.14 -12.12
CA LEU A 65 14.07 10.26 -13.05
C LEU A 65 13.57 10.39 -14.50
N THR A 66 12.61 9.55 -14.90
CA THR A 66 12.01 9.61 -16.24
C THR A 66 11.36 10.96 -16.50
N VAL A 67 10.58 11.48 -15.56
CA VAL A 67 10.00 12.82 -15.63
C VAL A 67 11.09 13.87 -15.76
N GLN A 68 12.12 13.85 -14.91
CA GLN A 68 13.24 14.81 -15.01
C GLN A 68 13.95 14.76 -16.37
N THR A 69 14.14 13.58 -16.96
CA THR A 69 14.75 13.46 -18.29
C THR A 69 13.84 14.01 -19.40
N LEU A 70 12.52 13.81 -19.28
CA LEU A 70 11.52 14.31 -20.23
C LEU A 70 11.30 15.83 -20.08
N THR A 71 11.30 16.33 -18.85
CA THR A 71 11.07 17.74 -18.52
C THR A 71 12.36 18.56 -18.47
N SER A 72 13.50 17.97 -18.85
CA SER A 72 14.75 18.73 -18.94
C SER A 72 14.56 19.89 -19.92
N GLU A 73 14.92 21.09 -19.49
CA GLU A 73 14.64 22.33 -20.25
C GLU A 73 15.23 22.26 -21.67
N GLN A 74 16.39 21.63 -21.82
CA GLN A 74 17.03 21.39 -23.10
C GLN A 74 16.20 20.49 -24.04
N ARG A 75 15.55 19.45 -23.49
CA ARG A 75 14.70 18.54 -24.28
C ARG A 75 13.35 19.16 -24.61
N ILE A 76 12.77 19.93 -23.69
CA ILE A 76 11.57 20.74 -23.95
C ILE A 76 11.84 21.74 -25.06
N ARG A 77 12.98 22.45 -25.01
CA ARG A 77 13.38 23.39 -26.07
C ARG A 77 13.62 22.67 -27.40
N ALA A 78 14.28 21.52 -27.40
CA ALA A 78 14.51 20.73 -28.62
C ALA A 78 13.20 20.22 -29.23
N TRP A 79 12.26 19.73 -28.40
CA TRP A 79 10.93 19.35 -28.83
C TRP A 79 10.16 20.54 -29.39
N ALA A 80 10.16 21.68 -28.70
CA ALA A 80 9.48 22.90 -29.15
C ALA A 80 10.02 23.37 -30.51
N ILE A 81 11.35 23.35 -30.71
CA ILE A 81 11.98 23.69 -31.99
C ILE A 81 11.59 22.69 -33.09
N ALA A 82 11.55 21.39 -32.78
CA ALA A 82 11.12 20.36 -33.73
C ALA A 82 9.64 20.49 -34.14
N ASP A 83 8.80 20.97 -33.23
CA ASP A 83 7.36 21.24 -33.45
C ASP A 83 7.10 22.62 -34.07
N GLY A 84 8.16 23.33 -34.51
CA GLY A 84 8.07 24.60 -35.21
C GLY A 84 7.92 25.84 -34.33
N MET A 85 8.07 25.71 -33.01
CA MET A 85 8.07 26.86 -32.08
C MET A 85 9.41 27.60 -32.14
N VAL A 86 9.34 28.93 -32.27
CA VAL A 86 10.52 29.80 -32.35
C VAL A 86 10.96 30.22 -30.93
N PRO A 87 12.25 30.13 -30.59
CA PRO A 87 12.74 30.60 -29.29
C PRO A 87 12.42 32.08 -29.08
N TYR A 88 11.99 32.47 -27.87
CA TYR A 88 11.63 33.87 -27.55
C TYR A 88 12.77 34.88 -27.85
N ALA A 89 14.03 34.44 -27.82
CA ALA A 89 15.19 35.27 -28.17
C ALA A 89 15.30 35.58 -29.69
N GLN A 90 14.72 34.73 -30.54
CA GLN A 90 14.69 34.88 -31.99
C GLN A 90 13.30 35.27 -32.52
N ALA A 91 12.27 35.19 -31.67
CA ALA A 91 10.96 35.70 -31.96
C ALA A 91 11.05 37.22 -32.18
N SER A 92 10.72 37.67 -33.38
CA SER A 92 10.66 39.09 -33.71
C SER A 92 9.69 39.78 -32.74
N LYS A 93 10.17 40.76 -31.97
CA LYS A 93 9.33 41.64 -31.14
C LYS A 93 8.52 42.59 -32.03
N GLU A 94 7.72 42.06 -32.93
CA GLU A 94 6.63 42.83 -33.48
C GLU A 94 5.51 42.83 -32.45
N ARG A 95 5.08 44.03 -32.04
CA ARG A 95 3.78 44.22 -31.40
C ARG A 95 2.77 43.70 -32.41
N GLN A 96 2.34 42.46 -32.23
CA GLN A 96 1.27 41.88 -33.01
C GLN A 96 0.08 42.83 -32.87
N LYS A 97 -0.25 43.55 -33.96
CA LYS A 97 -1.52 44.26 -34.06
C LYS A 97 -2.57 43.17 -33.98
N LEU A 98 -3.19 43.04 -32.82
CA LEU A 98 -4.35 42.18 -32.60
C LEU A 98 -5.37 42.52 -33.71
N PRO A 99 -5.76 41.58 -34.58
CA PRO A 99 -6.95 41.79 -35.39
C PRO A 99 -8.14 41.98 -34.43
N PRO A 100 -9.13 42.81 -34.77
CA PRO A 100 -10.37 42.88 -33.99
C PRO A 100 -10.94 41.46 -33.89
N ALA A 101 -11.30 41.06 -32.67
CA ALA A 101 -11.65 39.70 -32.27
C ALA A 101 -12.34 38.91 -33.39
N LEU A 102 -11.63 37.91 -33.93
CA LEU A 102 -12.31 36.83 -34.66
C LEU A 102 -13.32 36.22 -33.68
N ALA A 103 -14.52 35.97 -34.20
CA ALA A 103 -15.62 35.30 -33.51
C ALA A 103 -15.12 34.14 -32.63
N PRO A 104 -15.76 33.90 -31.46
CA PRO A 104 -15.29 32.94 -30.48
C PRO A 104 -15.01 31.60 -31.13
N VAL A 105 -13.73 31.21 -31.14
CA VAL A 105 -13.30 29.87 -31.51
C VAL A 105 -14.02 28.92 -30.53
N PRO A 106 -14.73 27.88 -31.02
CA PRO A 106 -15.34 26.91 -30.12
C PRO A 106 -14.26 26.33 -29.20
N PRO A 107 -14.54 26.18 -27.90
CA PRO A 107 -13.55 25.70 -26.95
C PRO A 107 -13.01 24.34 -27.43
N PRO A 108 -11.69 24.08 -27.27
CA PRO A 108 -11.16 22.76 -27.55
C PRO A 108 -11.96 21.72 -26.75
N PRO A 109 -12.23 20.51 -27.31
CA PRO A 109 -12.93 19.48 -26.58
C PRO A 109 -12.21 19.28 -25.25
N ALA A 110 -12.95 19.45 -24.15
CA ALA A 110 -12.41 19.35 -22.81
C ALA A 110 -11.68 18.01 -22.69
N THR A 111 -10.35 18.05 -22.61
CA THR A 111 -9.57 16.91 -22.18
C THR A 111 -10.17 16.47 -20.85
N PRO A 112 -10.61 15.21 -20.69
CA PRO A 112 -11.20 14.78 -19.44
C PRO A 112 -10.18 15.01 -18.34
N LEU A 113 -10.51 15.88 -17.38
CA LEU A 113 -9.69 16.07 -16.19
C LEU A 113 -9.44 14.67 -15.60
N PRO A 114 -8.19 14.30 -15.26
CA PRO A 114 -7.94 13.04 -14.60
C PRO A 114 -8.81 12.99 -13.35
N ALA A 115 -9.61 11.92 -13.27
CA ALA A 115 -10.62 11.71 -12.24
C ALA A 115 -10.09 12.11 -10.87
N THR A 116 -10.91 12.87 -10.14
CA THR A 116 -10.67 13.31 -8.77
C THR A 116 -10.21 12.10 -7.94
N LEU A 117 -8.90 12.01 -7.70
CA LEU A 117 -8.30 10.94 -6.91
C LEU A 117 -8.73 11.15 -5.46
N THR A 118 -9.82 10.50 -5.06
CA THR A 118 -10.26 10.45 -3.67
C THR A 118 -9.36 9.49 -2.89
N VAL A 119 -8.33 10.04 -2.23
CA VAL A 119 -7.49 9.28 -1.30
C VAL A 119 -8.26 9.10 0.00
N ARG A 120 -8.73 7.87 0.26
CA ARG A 120 -9.37 7.48 1.51
C ARG A 120 -8.34 6.78 2.40
N THR A 121 -7.74 7.53 3.33
CA THR A 121 -6.90 6.92 4.37
C THR A 121 -7.80 6.28 5.43
N VAL A 122 -7.76 4.95 5.54
CA VAL A 122 -8.36 4.21 6.65
C VAL A 122 -7.25 3.86 7.61
N TRP A 123 -7.31 4.42 8.82
CA TRP A 123 -6.47 4.01 9.94
C TRP A 123 -7.23 2.98 10.76
N LYS A 124 -6.57 1.88 11.10
CA LYS A 124 -7.07 0.86 12.02
C LYS A 124 -6.15 0.79 13.23
#